data_AF-A0A5N7MSY0-F1
#
_entry.id   AF-A0A5N7MSY0-F1
#
_cell.length_a   1.000
_cell.length_b   1.000
_cell.length_c   1.000
_cell.angle_alpha   90.00
_cell.angle_beta   90.00
_cell.angle_gamma   90.00
#
_symmetry.space_group_name_H-M   'P 1'
#
loop_
_entity.id
_entity.type
_entity.pdbx_description
1 polymer ?
#
loop_
_entity_poly.entity_id
_entity_poly.type
_entity_poly.pdbx_seq_one_letter_code
_entity_poly.pdbx_strand_id
1 'polypeptide(L)' 'MPDAKHTERVQRFRKSRRERGDREMNVWVPAPLGAAIDHAVESGRFKNRQEAITHALEATFAQKERNVVT' A
#
# COMPACT_ATOMS: atom_id res chain seq x y z
N MET A 1 -13.53 1.98 -23.79
CA MET A 1 -12.37 1.06 -23.69
C MET A 1 -11.31 1.75 -22.84
N PRO A 2 -10.93 1.26 -21.66
CA PRO A 2 -9.85 1.88 -20.90
C PRO A 2 -8.55 1.75 -21.71
N ASP A 3 -7.86 2.86 -21.89
CA ASP A 3 -6.66 3.03 -22.71
C ASP A 3 -5.67 1.88 -22.54
N ALA A 4 -5.39 1.13 -23.61
CA ALA A 4 -4.43 0.03 -23.62
C ALA A 4 -3.04 0.44 -23.07
N LYS A 5 -2.66 1.71 -23.28
CA LYS A 5 -1.44 2.31 -22.74
C LYS A 5 -1.42 2.41 -21.21
N HIS A 6 -2.57 2.64 -20.58
CA HIS A 6 -2.69 2.68 -19.12
C HIS A 6 -2.49 1.27 -18.54
N THR A 7 -3.10 0.27 -19.18
CA THR A 7 -3.00 -1.14 -18.79
C THR A 7 -1.55 -1.63 -18.86
N GLU A 8 -0.81 -1.33 -19.92
CA GLU A 8 0.61 -1.71 -20.04
C GLU A 8 1.49 -1.06 -18.96
N ARG A 9 1.28 0.23 -18.65
CA ARG A 9 2.05 0.93 -17.62
C ARG A 9 1.85 0.32 -16.24
N VAL A 10 0.61 -0.04 -15.90
CA VAL A 10 0.27 -0.72 -14.65
C VAL A 10 0.91 -2.11 -14.59
N GLN A 11 0.90 -2.86 -15.69
CA GLN A 11 1.53 -4.19 -15.74
C GLN A 11 3.06 -4.12 -15.59
N ARG A 12 3.73 -3.13 -16.19
CA ARG A 12 5.17 -2.91 -15.99
C ARG A 12 5.50 -2.57 -14.54
N PHE A 13 4.69 -1.71 -13.91
CA PHE A 13 4.86 -1.37 -12.50
C PHE A 13 4.70 -2.60 -11.59
N ARG A 14 3.66 -3.43 -11.84
CA ARG A 14 3.45 -4.70 -11.13
C ARG A 14 4.60 -5.69 -11.31
N LYS A 15 5.12 -5.81 -12.53
CA LYS A 15 6.26 -6.70 -12.83
C LYS A 15 7.51 -6.26 -12.06
N SER A 16 7.83 -4.96 -12.09
CA SER A 16 8.98 -4.41 -11.35
C SER A 16 8.85 -4.57 -9.84
N ARG A 17 7.63 -4.46 -9.29
CA ARG A 17 7.33 -4.74 -7.87
C ARG A 17 7.59 -6.20 -7.51
N ARG A 18 7.11 -7.15 -8.31
CA ARG A 18 7.37 -8.59 -8.09
C ARG A 18 8.85 -8.93 -8.15
N GLU A 19 9.60 -8.33 -9.07
CA GLU A 19 11.04 -8.53 -9.19
C GLU A 19 11.81 -8.05 -7.94
N ARG A 20 11.26 -7.10 -7.18
CA ARG A 20 11.81 -6.62 -5.90
C ARG A 20 11.38 -7.45 -4.69
N GLY A 21 10.59 -8.50 -4.90
CA GLY A 21 10.05 -9.34 -3.83
C GLY A 21 8.73 -8.84 -3.24
N ASP A 22 8.18 -7.71 -3.71
CA ASP A 22 6.88 -7.22 -3.26
C ASP A 22 5.75 -8.08 -3.80
N ARG A 23 4.78 -8.44 -2.94
CA ARG A 23 3.57 -9.17 -3.32
C ARG A 23 2.37 -8.24 -3.36
N GLU A 24 1.63 -8.27 -4.48
CA GLU A 24 0.34 -7.58 -4.58
C GLU A 24 -0.70 -8.29 -3.70
N MET A 25 -1.34 -7.55 -2.80
CA MET A 25 -2.41 -8.03 -1.93
C MET A 25 -3.68 -7.23 -2.20
N ASN A 26 -4.74 -7.92 -2.59
CA ASN A 26 -6.07 -7.33 -2.73
C ASN A 26 -6.88 -7.68 -1.48
N VAL A 27 -7.32 -6.66 -0.74
CA VAL A 27 -8.09 -6.83 0.49
C VAL A 27 -9.34 -5.98 0.46
N TRP A 28 -10.44 -6.52 0.96
CA TRP A 28 -11.66 -5.75 1.21
C TRP A 28 -11.53 -5.09 2.58
N VAL A 29 -11.78 -3.78 2.64
CA VAL A 29 -11.74 -3.00 3.87
C VAL A 29 -13.08 -2.31 4.11
N PRO A 30 -13.47 -2.06 5.37
CA PRO A 30 -14.64 -1.26 5.68
C PRO A 30 -14.55 0.14 5.05
N ALA A 31 -15.68 0.67 4.56
CA ALA A 31 -15.72 1.99 3.91
C ALA A 31 -15.12 3.13 4.75
N PRO A 32 -15.35 3.21 6.09
CA PRO A 32 -14.72 4.25 6.91
C PRO A 32 -13.19 4.17 6.92
N LEU A 33 -12.63 2.96 6.85
CA LEU A 33 -11.18 2.76 6.81
C LEU A 33 -10.61 3.22 5.46
N GLY A 34 -11.30 2.92 4.36
CA GLY A 34 -10.96 3.45 3.04
C GLY A 34 -10.94 4.97 3.02
N ALA A 35 -11.97 5.61 3.58
CA ALA A 35 -12.05 7.07 3.69
C ALA A 35 -10.92 7.66 4.55
N ALA A 36 -10.55 7.02 5.65
CA ALA A 36 -9.43 7.47 6.48
C ALA A 36 -8.09 7.39 5.75
N ILE A 37 -7.87 6.34 4.94
CA ILE A 37 -6.68 6.21 4.09
C ILE A 37 -6.67 7.33 3.04
N ASP A 38 -7.81 7.61 2.41
CA ASP A 38 -7.94 8.66 1.40
C ASP A 38 -7.65 10.04 1.98
N HIS A 39 -8.23 10.36 3.13
CA HIS A 39 -7.97 11.60 3.83
C HIS A 39 -6.48 11.77 4.19
N ALA A 40 -5.80 10.69 4.57
CA ALA A 40 -4.37 10.73 4.87
C ALA A 40 -3.51 11.02 3.61
N VAL A 41 -3.97 10.64 2.42
CA VAL A 41 -3.30 10.99 1.16
C VAL A 41 -3.63 12.43 0.76
N GLU A 42 -4.90 12.82 0.83
CA GLU A 42 -5.38 14.16 0.47
C GLU A 42 -4.79 15.26 1.36
N SER A 43 -4.61 14.97 2.65
CA SER A 43 -3.94 15.87 3.60
C SER A 43 -2.42 15.99 3.37
N GLY A 44 -1.86 15.24 2.42
CA GLY A 44 -0.43 15.24 2.11
C GLY A 44 0.44 14.47 3.10
N ARG A 45 -0.15 13.75 4.06
CA ARG A 45 0.60 12.91 5.01
C ARG A 45 1.30 11.74 4.30
N PHE A 46 0.71 11.24 3.23
CA PHE A 46 1.30 10.19 2.38
C PHE A 46 1.15 10.53 0.90
N LYS A 47 2.10 10.13 0.06
CA LYS A 47 2.08 10.43 -1.38
C LYS A 47 1.02 9.64 -2.13
N ASN A 48 0.64 8.47 -1.61
CA ASN A 48 -0.40 7.61 -2.18
C ASN A 48 -0.91 6.61 -1.13
N ARG A 49 -2.03 5.94 -1.45
CA ARG A 49 -2.65 4.94 -0.57
C ARG A 49 -1.70 3.81 -0.21
N GLN A 50 -0.80 3.43 -1.12
CA GLN A 50 0.12 2.34 -0.89
C GLN A 50 1.10 2.66 0.25
N GLU A 51 1.66 3.87 0.25
CA GLU A 51 2.56 4.34 1.31
C GLU A 51 1.85 4.42 2.66
N ALA A 52 0.60 4.92 2.68
CA ALA A 52 -0.22 4.95 3.89
C ALA A 52 -0.48 3.54 4.46
N ILE A 53 -0.84 2.59 3.60
CA ILE A 53 -1.11 1.19 3.99
C ILE A 53 0.17 0.51 4.46
N THR A 54 1.27 0.64 3.72
CA THR A 54 2.56 0.05 4.11
C THR A 54 3.02 0.58 5.45
N HIS A 55 2.97 1.90 5.69
CA HIS A 55 3.33 2.49 6.98
C HIS A 55 2.49 1.93 8.14
N ALA A 56 1.17 1.78 7.96
CA ALA A 56 0.30 1.21 8.98
C ALA A 56 0.61 -0.26 9.28
N LEU A 57 0.90 -1.05 8.23
CA LEU A 57 1.29 -2.45 8.37
C LEU A 57 2.66 -2.60 9.05
N GLU A 58 3.64 -1.78 8.70
CA GLU A 58 4.96 -1.76 9.34
C GLU A 58 4.86 -1.41 10.83
N ALA A 59 4.10 -0.36 11.18
CA ALA A 59 3.88 0.02 12.57
C ALA A 59 3.25 -1.12 13.40
N THR A 60 2.41 -1.94 12.78
CA THR A 60 1.69 -3.03 13.47
C THR A 60 2.50 -4.33 13.51
N PHE A 61 3.16 -4.69 12.42
CA PHE A 61 3.77 -6.01 12.22
C PHE A 61 5.30 -6.00 12.26
N ALA A 62 5.95 -4.91 11.83
CA ALA A 62 7.42 -4.81 11.80
C ALA A 62 8.01 -4.24 13.11
N GLN A 63 7.23 -3.54 13.93
CA GLN A 63 7.70 -3.09 15.25
C GLN A 63 7.74 -4.20 16.32
N LYS A 64 7.19 -5.40 16.03
CA LYS A 64 7.07 -6.48 17.01
C LYS A 64 8.41 -7.15 17.40
N GLU A 65 9.52 -6.83 16.73
CA GLU A 65 10.85 -7.34 17.09
C GLU A 65 11.53 -6.59 18.24
N ARG A 66 11.00 -5.44 18.71
CA ARG A 66 11.63 -4.66 19.79
C ARG A 66 11.14 -4.94 21.21
N ASN A 67 10.15 -5.82 21.39
CA ASN A 67 9.58 -6.13 22.71
C ASN A 67 9.81 -7.59 23.14
N VAL A 68 10.97 -8.17 22.85
CA VAL A 68 11.47 -9.31 23.64
C VAL A 68 12.38 -8.75 24.72
N VAL A 69 11.75 -8.37 25.84
CA VAL A 69 12.46 -8.01 27.08
C VAL A 69 13.11 -9.29 27.62
N THR A 70 14.42 -9.17 27.85
CA THR A 70 15.31 -10.11 28.56
C THR A 70 14.84 -10.37 29.98
#